data_AF-A0A519V9D9-F1
#
_entry.id   AF-A0A519V9D9-F1
#
_cell.length_a   1.000
_cell.length_b   1.000
_cell.length_c   1.000
_cell.angle_alpha   90.00
_cell.angle_beta   90.00
_cell.angle_gamma   90.00
#
_symmetry.space_group_name_H-M   'P 1'
#
loop_
_entity.id
_entity.type
_entity.pdbx_description
1 polymer ?
#
loop_
_entity_poly.entity_id
_entity_poly.type
_entity_poly.pdbx_seq_one_letter_code
_entity_poly.pdbx_strand_id
1 'polypeptide(L)'
;MNSLTDRIEMINSFELIKRERDDNVNMHIQSNFFILMCCGIASSITLIIVLSSVFSEVFNVETRFNWSKIGLVVLLSINFCNAFARALYKRIILKHLKFLETSVSRVFGQQLNDDLWILVSKLHKPLKLNFFVGILMFVILIGCIINFFLDSQFIYYKLFIFPTLLFYILTAFEILKIRKKIRINLREVENIKFN
;
A
#
# COMPACT_ATOMS: atom_id res chain seq x y z
N MET A 1 -16.39 4.11 29.65
CA MET A 1 -15.69 4.95 28.65
C MET A 1 -16.44 4.86 27.33
N ASN A 2 -16.53 5.97 26.58
CA ASN A 2 -17.24 6.01 25.31
C ASN A 2 -16.33 5.42 24.22
N SER A 3 -16.52 4.14 23.88
CA SER A 3 -15.67 3.43 22.90
C SER A 3 -15.54 4.14 21.56
N LEU A 4 -16.54 4.96 21.18
CA LEU A 4 -16.51 5.80 19.98
C LEU A 4 -15.47 6.92 20.08
N THR A 5 -15.40 7.62 21.22
CA THR A 5 -14.39 8.66 21.46
C THR A 5 -12.99 8.08 21.43
N ASP A 6 -12.79 6.93 22.09
CA ASP A 6 -11.51 6.23 22.13
C ASP A 6 -11.05 5.82 20.72
N ARG A 7 -11.98 5.35 19.86
CA ARG A 7 -11.66 4.98 18.47
C ARG A 7 -11.32 6.18 17.59
N ILE A 8 -11.98 7.32 17.78
CA ILE A 8 -11.67 8.55 17.04
C ILE A 8 -10.26 9.05 17.43
N GLU A 9 -9.95 9.10 18.72
CA GLU A 9 -8.62 9.49 19.21
C GLU A 9 -7.54 8.56 18.68
N MET A 10 -7.77 7.25 18.78
CA MET A 10 -6.88 6.23 18.23
C MET A 10 -6.66 6.43 16.71
N ILE A 11 -7.71 6.65 15.93
CA ILE A 11 -7.58 6.86 14.47
C ILE A 11 -6.77 8.12 14.15
N ASN A 12 -7.01 9.22 14.86
CA ASN A 12 -6.29 10.48 14.64
C ASN A 12 -4.81 10.36 15.03
N SER A 13 -4.48 9.51 16.00
CA SER A 13 -3.09 9.24 16.41
C SER A 13 -2.28 8.43 15.38
N PHE A 14 -2.94 7.77 14.42
CA PHE A 14 -2.23 7.03 13.38
C PHE A 14 -1.41 7.96 12.50
N GLU A 15 -0.11 7.67 12.35
CA GLU A 15 0.79 8.44 11.47
C GLU A 15 0.33 8.46 10.01
N LEU A 16 -0.37 7.41 9.57
CA LEU A 16 -0.99 7.37 8.23
C LEU A 16 -2.02 8.50 8.05
N ILE A 17 -2.72 8.88 9.12
CA ILE A 17 -3.73 9.94 9.12
C ILE A 17 -3.08 11.29 9.37
N LYS A 18 -2.31 11.42 10.47
CA LYS A 18 -1.58 12.61 10.93
C LYS A 18 -2.38 13.90 10.69
N ARG A 19 -3.51 13.99 11.39
CA ARG A 19 -4.52 15.05 11.32
C ARG A 19 -4.66 15.65 12.73
N GLU A 20 -4.79 16.97 12.83
CA GLU A 20 -5.18 17.61 14.08
C GLU A 20 -6.68 17.42 14.33
N ARG A 21 -7.11 17.29 15.59
CA ARG A 21 -8.49 16.91 15.94
C ARG A 21 -9.55 17.80 15.27
N ASP A 22 -9.22 19.07 15.05
CA ASP A 22 -10.11 20.11 14.52
C ASP A 22 -10.03 20.27 12.99
N ASP A 23 -9.09 19.60 12.30
CA ASP A 23 -8.97 19.70 10.84
C ASP A 23 -10.20 19.13 10.14
N ASN A 24 -10.59 19.65 8.98
CA ASN A 24 -11.77 19.14 8.28
C ASN A 24 -11.51 17.76 7.62
N VAL A 25 -12.16 16.68 8.11
CA VAL A 25 -12.05 15.32 7.51
C VAL A 25 -12.35 15.30 6.01
N ASN A 26 -13.30 16.12 5.54
CA ASN A 26 -13.64 16.15 4.13
C ASN A 26 -12.47 16.63 3.25
N MET A 27 -11.67 17.59 3.73
CA MET A 27 -10.47 18.06 3.02
C MET A 27 -9.43 16.95 2.93
N HIS A 28 -9.20 16.19 4.01
CA HIS A 28 -8.29 15.05 3.99
C HIS A 28 -8.79 13.91 3.08
N ILE A 29 -10.10 13.66 3.03
CA ILE A 29 -10.70 12.68 2.10
C ILE A 29 -10.45 13.10 0.64
N GLN A 30 -10.66 14.39 0.31
CA GLN A 30 -10.45 14.92 -1.03
C GLN A 30 -8.97 14.91 -1.42
N SER A 31 -8.09 15.43 -0.58
CA SER A 31 -6.64 15.42 -0.83
C SER A 31 -6.12 13.99 -1.03
N ASN A 32 -6.52 13.05 -0.17
CA ASN A 32 -6.14 11.65 -0.31
C ASN A 32 -6.75 11.00 -1.57
N PHE A 33 -7.90 11.47 -2.06
CA PHE A 33 -8.45 10.99 -3.33
C PHE A 33 -7.53 11.34 -4.50
N PHE A 34 -7.04 12.59 -4.58
CA PHE A 34 -6.10 12.99 -5.61
C PHE A 34 -4.79 12.22 -5.53
N ILE A 35 -4.21 12.06 -4.33
CA ILE A 35 -3.00 11.26 -4.12
C ILE A 35 -3.23 9.82 -4.59
N LEU A 36 -4.35 9.20 -4.21
CA LEU A 36 -4.69 7.84 -4.62
C LEU A 36 -4.78 7.72 -6.15
N MET A 37 -5.39 8.69 -6.83
CA MET A 37 -5.49 8.71 -8.29
C MET A 37 -4.11 8.84 -8.93
N CYS A 38 -3.29 9.80 -8.49
CA CYS A 38 -1.93 10.00 -9.00
C CYS A 38 -1.07 8.75 -8.80
N CYS A 39 -1.07 8.17 -7.61
CA CYS A 39 -0.34 6.92 -7.33
C CYS A 39 -0.89 5.75 -8.14
N GLY A 40 -2.21 5.67 -8.35
CA GLY A 40 -2.83 4.61 -9.15
C GLY A 40 -2.44 4.69 -10.63
N ILE A 41 -2.40 5.89 -11.20
CA ILE A 41 -1.95 6.13 -12.58
C ILE A 41 -0.45 5.81 -12.70
N ALA A 42 0.38 6.36 -11.80
CA ALA A 42 1.83 6.15 -11.83
C ALA A 42 2.20 4.67 -11.61
N SER A 43 1.54 3.99 -10.69
CA SER A 43 1.72 2.55 -10.46
C SER A 43 1.31 1.73 -11.68
N SER A 44 0.20 2.08 -12.34
CA SER A 44 -0.26 1.37 -13.55
C SER A 44 0.72 1.55 -14.71
N ILE A 45 1.14 2.78 -15.00
CA ILE A 45 2.09 3.07 -16.10
C ILE A 45 3.41 2.33 -15.88
N THR A 46 3.98 2.44 -14.69
CA THR A 46 5.27 1.80 -14.38
C THR A 46 5.15 0.27 -14.39
N LEU A 47 4.05 -0.29 -13.89
CA LEU A 47 3.82 -1.74 -13.93
C LEU A 47 3.68 -2.25 -15.38
N ILE A 48 2.97 -1.52 -16.25
CA ILE A 48 2.87 -1.85 -17.67
C ILE A 48 4.26 -1.89 -18.30
N ILE A 49 5.10 -0.88 -18.06
CA ILE A 49 6.47 -0.83 -18.60
C ILE A 49 7.28 -2.05 -18.11
N VAL A 50 7.21 -2.36 -16.82
CA VAL A 50 7.93 -3.50 -16.24
C VAL A 50 7.45 -4.82 -16.87
N LEU A 51 6.14 -5.03 -16.97
CA LEU A 51 5.58 -6.25 -17.56
C LEU A 51 5.87 -6.37 -19.06
N SER A 52 5.79 -5.28 -19.82
CA SER A 52 6.19 -5.25 -21.23
C SER A 52 7.65 -5.62 -21.40
N SER A 53 8.51 -5.16 -20.49
CA SER A 53 9.94 -5.47 -20.51
C SER A 53 10.25 -6.92 -20.17
N VAL A 54 9.55 -7.48 -19.17
CA VAL A 54 9.62 -8.92 -18.87
C VAL A 54 9.15 -9.74 -20.07
N PHE A 55 8.04 -9.37 -20.69
CA PHE A 55 7.51 -10.07 -21.85
C PHE A 55 8.49 -10.06 -23.03
N SER A 56 9.07 -8.89 -23.31
CA SER A 56 10.11 -8.70 -24.32
C SER A 56 11.29 -9.66 -24.11
N GLU A 57 11.77 -9.76 -22.88
CA GLU A 57 12.92 -10.58 -22.52
C GLU A 57 12.61 -12.09 -22.56
N VAL A 58 11.43 -12.51 -22.09
CA VAL A 58 11.05 -13.92 -22.01
C VAL A 58 10.73 -14.50 -23.40
N PHE A 59 10.07 -13.73 -24.25
CA PHE A 59 9.63 -14.19 -25.58
C PHE A 59 10.59 -13.78 -26.69
N ASN A 60 11.73 -13.15 -26.37
CA ASN A 60 12.67 -12.57 -27.35
C ASN A 60 11.97 -11.66 -28.38
N VAL A 61 10.95 -10.92 -27.96
CA VAL A 61 10.25 -9.95 -28.80
C VAL A 61 10.94 -8.62 -28.62
N GLU A 62 11.38 -7.98 -29.72
CA GLU A 62 11.92 -6.64 -29.65
C GLU A 62 10.82 -5.64 -29.27
N THR A 63 10.95 -5.07 -28.08
CA THR A 63 10.12 -3.94 -27.64
C THR A 63 11.02 -2.77 -27.30
N ARG A 64 10.43 -1.57 -27.20
CA ARG A 64 11.14 -0.35 -26.77
C ARG A 64 11.71 -0.47 -25.34
N PHE A 65 11.22 -1.41 -24.53
CA PHE A 65 11.54 -1.54 -23.11
C PHE A 65 12.40 -2.79 -22.85
N ASN A 66 13.71 -2.63 -22.90
CA ASN A 66 14.65 -3.73 -22.61
C ASN A 66 14.81 -3.94 -21.09
N TRP A 67 14.73 -5.20 -20.64
CA TRP A 67 14.84 -5.56 -19.23
C TRP A 67 16.10 -4.98 -18.60
N SER A 68 17.24 -5.10 -19.30
CA SER A 68 18.54 -4.63 -18.82
C SER A 68 18.62 -3.13 -18.51
N LYS A 69 17.70 -2.31 -19.05
CA LYS A 69 17.75 -0.85 -18.90
C LYS A 69 16.65 -0.28 -17.98
N ILE A 70 15.71 -1.10 -17.52
CA ILE A 70 14.54 -0.61 -16.76
C ILE A 70 14.70 -0.67 -15.24
N GLY A 71 15.90 -0.92 -14.70
CA GLY A 71 16.08 -1.09 -13.25
C GLY A 71 15.57 0.07 -12.40
N LEU A 72 15.78 1.32 -12.82
CA LEU A 72 15.22 2.48 -12.14
C LEU A 72 13.68 2.51 -12.20
N VAL A 73 13.09 2.08 -13.31
CA VAL A 73 11.63 1.99 -13.48
C VAL A 73 11.05 0.91 -12.58
N VAL A 74 11.75 -0.23 -12.40
CA VAL A 74 11.35 -1.27 -11.44
C VAL A 74 11.29 -0.70 -10.02
N LEU A 75 12.34 -0.01 -9.57
CA LEU A 75 12.37 0.60 -8.23
C LEU A 75 11.27 1.67 -8.07
N LEU A 76 11.05 2.48 -9.09
CA LEU A 76 9.99 3.49 -9.10
C LEU A 76 8.60 2.84 -9.03
N SER A 77 8.39 1.75 -9.75
CA SER A 77 7.15 0.98 -9.73
C SER A 77 6.85 0.41 -8.34
N ILE A 78 7.86 -0.16 -7.67
CA ILE A 78 7.75 -0.65 -6.30
C ILE A 78 7.31 0.47 -5.35
N ASN A 79 7.93 1.65 -5.47
CA ASN A 79 7.58 2.81 -4.65
C ASN A 79 6.15 3.29 -4.90
N PHE A 80 5.71 3.40 -6.15
CA PHE A 80 4.34 3.79 -6.46
C PHE A 80 3.30 2.76 -6.02
N CYS A 81 3.60 1.47 -6.13
CA CYS A 81 2.73 0.41 -5.62
C CYS A 81 2.53 0.53 -4.09
N ASN A 82 3.61 0.76 -3.35
CA ASN A 82 3.56 0.98 -1.91
C ASN A 82 2.80 2.27 -1.53
N ALA A 83 3.03 3.35 -2.27
CA ALA A 83 2.33 4.63 -2.06
C ALA A 83 0.82 4.49 -2.35
N PHE A 84 0.45 3.77 -3.40
CA PHE A 84 -0.94 3.47 -3.75
C PHE A 84 -1.63 2.68 -2.63
N ALA A 85 -0.98 1.63 -2.10
CA ALA A 85 -1.52 0.86 -0.99
C ALA A 85 -1.80 1.75 0.23
N ARG A 86 -0.82 2.58 0.64
CA ARG A 86 -0.98 3.54 1.75
C ARG A 86 -2.15 4.49 1.54
N ALA A 87 -2.24 5.12 0.37
CA ALA A 87 -3.34 6.04 0.04
C ALA A 87 -4.70 5.32 0.06
N LEU A 88 -4.74 4.06 -0.37
CA LEU A 88 -5.96 3.24 -0.36
C LEU A 88 -6.43 2.95 1.07
N TYR A 89 -5.53 2.56 1.96
CA TYR A 89 -5.87 2.34 3.37
C TYR A 89 -6.26 3.62 4.09
N LYS A 90 -5.50 4.71 3.87
CA LYS A 90 -5.84 6.04 4.40
C LYS A 90 -7.26 6.42 4.02
N ARG A 91 -7.65 6.20 2.77
CA ARG A 91 -9.01 6.50 2.30
C ARG A 91 -10.09 5.71 3.04
N ILE A 92 -9.85 4.42 3.26
CA ILE A 92 -10.79 3.53 3.95
C ILE A 92 -10.99 4.02 5.39
N ILE A 93 -9.91 4.34 6.08
CA ILE A 93 -9.94 4.82 7.47
C ILE A 93 -10.59 6.20 7.57
N LEU A 94 -10.26 7.15 6.67
CA LEU A 94 -10.86 8.49 6.68
C LEU A 94 -12.37 8.46 6.42
N LYS A 95 -12.85 7.55 5.55
CA LYS A 95 -14.30 7.37 5.34
C LYS A 95 -14.99 6.87 6.61
N HIS A 96 -14.36 5.95 7.32
CA HIS A 96 -14.89 5.46 8.60
C HIS A 96 -14.83 6.53 9.69
N LEU A 97 -13.77 7.34 9.74
CA LEU A 97 -13.67 8.47 10.65
C LEU A 97 -14.83 9.46 10.45
N LYS A 98 -15.11 9.82 9.18
CA LYS A 98 -16.27 10.65 8.84
C LYS A 98 -17.58 10.03 9.32
N PHE A 99 -17.74 8.71 9.15
CA PHE A 99 -18.91 8.00 9.65
C PHE A 99 -19.04 8.12 11.18
N LEU A 100 -17.95 7.90 11.93
CA LEU A 100 -17.93 8.00 13.39
C LEU A 100 -18.25 9.42 13.88
N GLU A 101 -17.70 10.46 13.26
CA GLU A 101 -17.99 11.87 13.61
C GLU A 101 -19.47 12.25 13.40
N THR A 102 -20.17 11.57 12.49
CA THR A 102 -21.61 11.79 12.23
C THR A 102 -22.53 10.83 12.99
N SER A 103 -21.98 9.87 13.74
CA SER A 103 -22.75 8.83 14.42
C SER A 103 -23.06 9.22 15.86
N VAL A 104 -24.26 8.87 16.33
CA VAL A 104 -24.63 8.93 17.77
C VAL A 104 -23.76 7.95 18.57
N SER A 105 -23.52 8.21 19.85
CA SER A 105 -22.66 7.39 20.73
C SER A 105 -22.94 5.90 20.58
N ARG A 106 -21.90 5.11 20.23
CA ARG A 106 -21.98 3.65 20.11
C ARG A 106 -21.03 3.00 21.08
N VAL A 107 -21.54 2.00 21.80
CA VAL A 107 -20.75 1.09 22.62
C VAL A 107 -20.38 -0.13 21.77
N PHE A 108 -19.08 -0.41 21.65
CA PHE A 108 -18.56 -1.61 20.97
C PHE A 108 -17.32 -2.14 21.71
N GLY A 109 -16.99 -3.40 21.48
CA GLY A 109 -15.91 -4.08 22.20
C GLY A 109 -14.53 -3.50 21.94
N GLN A 110 -13.72 -3.36 22.99
CA GLN A 110 -12.34 -2.85 22.93
C GLN A 110 -11.46 -3.64 21.96
N GLN A 111 -11.71 -4.94 21.81
CA GLN A 111 -11.01 -5.81 20.88
C GLN A 111 -11.04 -5.29 19.43
N LEU A 112 -12.12 -4.61 19.01
CA LEU A 112 -12.22 -4.02 17.68
C LEU A 112 -11.26 -2.83 17.49
N ASN A 113 -10.92 -2.12 18.57
CA ASN A 113 -9.92 -1.06 18.55
C ASN A 113 -8.51 -1.64 18.50
N ASP A 114 -8.23 -2.63 19.34
CA ASP A 114 -6.94 -3.31 19.38
C ASP A 114 -6.60 -3.96 18.03
N ASP A 115 -7.57 -4.64 17.42
CA ASP A 115 -7.42 -5.23 16.09
C ASP A 115 -7.15 -4.18 15.01
N LEU A 116 -7.85 -3.04 15.05
CA LEU A 116 -7.62 -1.96 14.11
C LEU A 116 -6.23 -1.35 14.32
N TRP A 117 -5.80 -1.14 15.57
CA TRP A 117 -4.47 -0.67 15.91
C TRP A 117 -3.37 -1.58 15.36
N ILE A 118 -3.51 -2.89 15.57
CA ILE A 118 -2.57 -3.90 15.04
C ILE A 118 -2.55 -3.89 13.51
N LEU A 119 -3.70 -3.76 12.86
CA LEU A 119 -3.78 -3.70 11.40
C LEU A 119 -3.13 -2.43 10.84
N VAL A 120 -3.39 -1.27 11.44
CA VAL A 120 -2.88 0.02 10.93
C VAL A 120 -1.40 0.22 11.28
N SER A 121 -0.95 -0.23 12.45
CA SER A 121 0.48 -0.19 12.80
C SER A 121 1.34 -1.04 11.86
N LYS A 122 0.80 -2.16 11.33
CA LYS A 122 1.45 -2.95 10.27
C LYS A 122 1.64 -2.15 8.99
N LEU A 123 0.67 -1.32 8.61
CA LEU A 123 0.76 -0.48 7.40
C LEU A 123 1.89 0.55 7.45
N HIS A 124 2.25 1.00 8.65
CA HIS A 124 3.31 1.98 8.85
C HIS A 124 4.71 1.36 8.60
N LYS A 125 4.87 0.05 8.77
CA LYS A 125 6.13 -0.68 8.56
C LYS A 125 6.05 -1.62 7.34
N PRO A 126 6.05 -1.11 6.10
CA PRO A 126 5.87 -1.93 4.88
C PRO A 126 6.91 -3.06 4.77
N LEU A 127 8.15 -2.81 5.22
CA LEU A 127 9.24 -3.80 5.24
C LEU A 127 9.04 -4.92 6.29
N LYS A 128 8.25 -4.68 7.33
CA LYS A 128 7.92 -5.69 8.38
C LYS A 128 6.56 -6.34 8.17
N LEU A 129 5.84 -5.91 7.14
CA LEU A 129 4.46 -6.32 6.86
C LEU A 129 4.44 -7.75 6.31
N ASN A 130 5.47 -8.09 5.52
CA ASN A 130 5.85 -9.47 5.21
C ASN A 130 7.37 -9.53 5.02
N PHE A 131 8.06 -10.30 5.86
CA PHE A 131 9.53 -10.46 5.84
C PHE A 131 10.04 -10.86 4.45
N PHE A 132 9.30 -11.74 3.76
CA PHE A 132 9.65 -12.17 2.40
C PHE A 132 9.56 -11.04 1.38
N VAL A 133 8.56 -10.16 1.47
CA VAL A 133 8.43 -8.99 0.58
C VAL A 133 9.57 -8.01 0.82
N GLY A 134 9.97 -7.81 2.08
CA GLY A 134 11.13 -7.00 2.45
C GLY A 134 12.45 -7.54 1.86
N ILE A 135 12.68 -8.86 1.98
CA ILE A 135 13.85 -9.51 1.36
C ILE A 135 13.85 -9.32 -0.15
N LEU A 136 12.71 -9.57 -0.82
CA LEU A 136 12.62 -9.43 -2.27
C LEU A 136 12.93 -7.99 -2.72
N MET A 137 12.40 -6.99 -2.01
CA MET A 137 12.69 -5.58 -2.30
C MET A 137 14.19 -5.29 -2.18
N PHE A 138 14.87 -5.85 -1.17
CA PHE A 138 16.31 -5.66 -0.97
C PHE A 138 17.15 -6.36 -2.06
N VAL A 139 16.77 -7.59 -2.44
CA VAL A 139 17.39 -8.33 -3.53
C VAL A 139 17.24 -7.55 -4.84
N ILE A 140 16.03 -7.11 -5.19
CA ILE A 140 15.77 -6.30 -6.39
C ILE A 140 16.60 -5.01 -6.37
N LEU A 141 16.66 -4.32 -5.23
CA LEU A 141 17.45 -3.10 -5.07
C LEU A 141 18.93 -3.33 -5.39
N ILE A 142 19.55 -4.36 -4.80
CA ILE A 142 20.94 -4.72 -5.07
C ILE A 142 21.14 -5.03 -6.55
N GLY A 143 20.24 -5.83 -7.15
CA GLY A 143 20.31 -6.17 -8.58
C GLY A 143 20.27 -4.94 -9.49
N CYS A 144 19.33 -4.02 -9.22
CA CYS A 144 19.20 -2.78 -9.97
C CYS A 144 20.43 -1.87 -9.82
N ILE A 145 21.00 -1.77 -8.61
CA ILE A 145 22.20 -0.97 -8.35
C ILE A 145 23.41 -1.55 -9.07
N ILE A 146 23.66 -2.86 -8.95
CA ILE A 146 24.77 -3.54 -9.63
C ILE A 146 24.66 -3.37 -11.15
N ASN A 147 23.48 -3.60 -11.71
CA ASN A 147 23.25 -3.47 -13.13
C ASN A 147 23.41 -2.03 -13.64
N PHE A 148 23.07 -1.04 -12.81
CA PHE A 148 23.31 0.37 -13.11
C PHE A 148 24.81 0.70 -13.15
N PHE A 149 25.58 0.26 -12.15
CA PHE A 149 27.04 0.51 -12.10
C PHE A 149 27.84 -0.25 -13.16
N LEU A 150 27.30 -1.34 -13.70
CA LEU A 150 27.91 -2.11 -14.78
C LEU A 150 27.37 -1.71 -16.17
N ASP A 151 26.80 -0.51 -16.32
CA ASP A 151 26.27 0.00 -17.60
C ASP A 151 25.34 -0.98 -18.34
N SER A 152 24.45 -1.65 -17.60
CA SER A 152 23.52 -2.67 -18.13
C SER A 152 24.19 -3.92 -18.72
N GLN A 153 25.47 -4.17 -18.40
CA GLN A 153 26.23 -5.35 -18.84
C GLN A 153 26.15 -6.52 -17.84
N PHE A 154 25.38 -6.38 -16.77
CA PHE A 154 25.25 -7.42 -15.76
C PHE A 154 24.42 -8.61 -16.29
N ILE A 155 25.11 -9.67 -16.72
CA ILE A 155 24.50 -10.84 -17.36
C ILE A 155 23.41 -11.48 -16.48
N TYR A 156 23.64 -11.54 -15.17
CA TYR A 156 22.70 -12.13 -14.22
C TYR A 156 21.46 -11.26 -13.95
N TYR A 157 21.39 -10.04 -14.49
CA TYR A 157 20.25 -9.15 -14.28
C TYR A 157 18.92 -9.75 -14.79
N LYS A 158 18.98 -10.60 -15.83
CA LYS A 158 17.80 -11.33 -16.32
C LYS A 158 17.18 -12.24 -15.26
N LEU A 159 17.97 -12.77 -14.32
CA LEU A 159 17.46 -13.60 -13.22
C LEU A 159 16.60 -12.79 -12.24
N PHE A 160 16.73 -11.46 -12.21
CA PHE A 160 15.93 -10.59 -11.34
C PHE A 160 14.47 -10.43 -11.81
N ILE A 161 14.10 -10.99 -12.97
CA ILE A 161 12.69 -11.08 -13.40
C ILE A 161 11.87 -11.86 -12.37
N PHE A 162 12.37 -13.02 -11.94
CA PHE A 162 11.68 -13.89 -10.98
C PHE A 162 11.37 -13.20 -9.64
N PRO A 163 12.36 -12.64 -8.91
CA PRO A 163 12.08 -11.94 -7.66
C PRO A 163 11.18 -10.72 -7.87
N THR A 164 11.27 -10.03 -9.02
CA THR A 164 10.42 -8.89 -9.33
C THR A 164 8.95 -9.31 -9.52
N LEU A 165 8.67 -10.34 -10.32
CA LEU A 165 7.32 -10.85 -10.48
C LEU A 165 6.76 -11.39 -9.16
N LEU A 166 7.57 -12.14 -8.42
CA LEU A 166 7.17 -12.68 -7.11
C LEU A 166 6.84 -11.55 -6.12
N PHE A 167 7.62 -10.46 -6.13
CA PHE A 167 7.35 -9.27 -5.33
C PHE A 167 5.95 -8.70 -5.62
N TYR A 168 5.60 -8.51 -6.90
CA TYR A 168 4.29 -7.95 -7.25
C TYR A 168 3.13 -8.86 -6.86
N ILE A 169 3.26 -10.18 -7.09
CA ILE A 169 2.23 -11.15 -6.73
C ILE A 169 2.00 -11.14 -5.22
N LEU A 170 3.06 -11.27 -4.42
CA LEU A 170 2.96 -11.29 -2.96
C LEU A 170 2.41 -9.96 -2.42
N THR A 171 2.86 -8.84 -2.96
CA THR A 171 2.39 -7.51 -2.56
C THR A 171 0.91 -7.34 -2.87
N ALA A 172 0.44 -7.77 -4.03
CA ALA A 172 -0.98 -7.71 -4.39
C ALA A 172 -1.86 -8.55 -3.44
N PHE A 173 -1.44 -9.78 -3.14
CA PHE A 173 -2.15 -10.65 -2.19
C PHE A 173 -2.22 -10.02 -0.79
N GLU A 174 -1.11 -9.48 -0.31
CA GLU A 174 -1.06 -8.86 1.01
C GLU A 174 -1.94 -7.60 1.08
N ILE A 175 -1.96 -6.80 -0.01
CA ILE A 175 -2.83 -5.62 -0.11
C ILE A 175 -4.30 -6.02 0.00
N LEU A 176 -4.72 -7.04 -0.75
CA LEU A 176 -6.10 -7.52 -0.74
C LEU A 176 -6.49 -8.09 0.62
N LYS A 177 -5.61 -8.87 1.25
CA LYS A 177 -5.82 -9.48 2.56
C LYS A 177 -6.03 -8.43 3.64
N ILE A 178 -5.16 -7.43 3.73
CA ILE A 178 -5.26 -6.38 4.76
C ILE A 178 -6.46 -5.49 4.49
N ARG A 179 -6.70 -5.11 3.23
CA ARG A 179 -7.90 -4.36 2.85
C ARG A 179 -9.18 -5.06 3.31
N LYS A 180 -9.26 -6.38 3.14
CA LYS A 180 -10.40 -7.19 3.60
C LYS A 180 -10.53 -7.13 5.12
N LYS A 181 -9.44 -7.36 5.86
CA LYS A 181 -9.44 -7.33 7.33
C LYS A 181 -9.86 -5.97 7.90
N ILE A 182 -9.29 -4.87 7.39
CA ILE A 182 -9.67 -3.52 7.80
C ILE A 182 -11.16 -3.31 7.53
N ARG A 183 -11.66 -3.59 6.31
CA ARG A 183 -13.07 -3.41 6.00
C ARG A 183 -14.03 -4.20 6.88
N ILE A 184 -13.67 -5.43 7.26
CA ILE A 184 -14.48 -6.25 8.16
C ILE A 184 -14.58 -5.58 9.53
N ASN A 185 -13.44 -5.25 10.15
CA ASN A 185 -13.40 -4.59 11.45
C ASN A 185 -14.15 -3.24 11.46
N LEU A 186 -13.98 -2.42 10.41
CA LEU A 186 -14.69 -1.14 10.30
C LEU A 186 -16.22 -1.34 10.16
N ARG A 187 -16.64 -2.32 9.35
CA ARG A 187 -18.06 -2.63 9.14
C ARG A 187 -18.74 -3.18 10.38
N GLU A 188 -18.04 -3.95 11.20
CA GLU A 188 -18.59 -4.44 12.47
C GLU A 188 -18.99 -3.25 13.36
N VAL A 189 -18.16 -2.21 13.45
CA VAL A 189 -18.53 -0.98 14.17
C VAL A 189 -19.65 -0.19 13.48
N GLU A 190 -19.64 -0.12 12.14
CA GLU A 190 -20.67 0.59 11.36
C GLU A 190 -22.05 -0.09 11.42
N ASN A 191 -22.09 -1.41 11.59
CA ASN A 191 -23.31 -2.22 11.54
C ASN A 191 -23.93 -2.53 12.91
N ILE A 192 -23.29 -2.16 14.02
CA ILE A 192 -23.93 -2.20 15.35
C ILE A 192 -25.06 -1.17 15.33
N LYS A 193 -26.25 -1.66 14.94
CA LYS A 193 -27.54 -0.95 15.02
C LYS A 193 -28.09 -1.16 16.43
N PHE A 194 -28.72 -0.09 16.92
CA PHE A 194 -29.64 -0.02 18.06
C PHE A 194 -30.28 -1.37 18.40
N ASN A 195 -29.81 -2.00 19.47
CA ASN A 195 -30.69 -2.79 20.34
C ASN A 195 -31.12 -1.88 21.49
#